data_AF-A0A356Z7A9-F1
#
_entry.id   AF-A0A356Z7A9-F1
#
_cell.length_a   1.000
_cell.length_b   1.000
_cell.length_c   1.000
_cell.angle_alpha   90.00
_cell.angle_beta   90.00
_cell.angle_gamma   90.00
#
_symmetry.space_group_name_H-M   'P 1'
#
loop_
_entity.id
_entity.type
_entity.pdbx_description
1 polymer ?
#
loop_
_entity_poly.entity_id
_entity_poly.type
_entity_poly.pdbx_seq_one_letter_code
_entity_poly.pdbx_strand_id
1 'polypeptide(L)'
;MSIDKLTHMIAAESGLPVGKVANTVALLDDDKTIPFIARYRKEATGELDEVQIRRIDELLKFYRNLEQRKEEVIRLIEEQGLLTEEIREKIRAARKPNQIEDIYRPFRPKRRTRASAARERGLQGLADYIIKCSEQAELLVEAEKYLNDEVSPEEALQGARDIIAEQVADDAEVRQSSREIGYRSGIIVTHAREPEKDTVYSMYYDYREP
;
A
#
# COMPACT_ATOMS: atom_id res chain seq x y z
N MET A 1 -17.91 -5.12 -6.80
CA MET A 1 -18.77 -4.09 -6.15
C MET A 1 -19.91 -3.68 -7.09
N SER A 2 -21.11 -3.31 -6.59
CA SER A 2 -22.18 -2.82 -7.48
C SER A 2 -21.86 -1.44 -8.05
N ILE A 3 -22.27 -1.18 -9.29
CA ILE A 3 -22.16 0.14 -9.94
C ILE A 3 -22.81 1.22 -9.07
N ASP A 4 -23.91 0.89 -8.40
CA ASP A 4 -24.63 1.78 -7.49
C ASP A 4 -23.76 2.31 -6.33
N LYS A 5 -22.97 1.43 -5.68
CA LYS A 5 -22.06 1.85 -4.61
C LYS A 5 -20.94 2.76 -5.13
N LEU A 6 -20.44 2.48 -6.33
CA LEU A 6 -19.40 3.29 -6.97
C LEU A 6 -19.89 4.71 -7.28
N THR A 7 -21.10 4.83 -7.84
CA THR A 7 -21.76 6.11 -8.11
C THR A 7 -21.92 6.95 -6.83
N HIS A 8 -22.33 6.33 -5.72
CA HIS A 8 -22.48 7.04 -4.44
C HIS A 8 -21.13 7.57 -3.90
N MET A 9 -20.04 6.81 -4.05
CA MET A 9 -18.71 7.29 -3.64
C MET A 9 -18.22 8.45 -4.51
N ILE A 10 -18.43 8.38 -5.83
CA ILE A 10 -18.08 9.48 -6.74
C ILE A 10 -18.91 10.72 -6.41
N ALA A 11 -20.20 10.57 -6.15
CA ALA A 11 -21.09 11.67 -5.78
C ALA A 11 -20.62 12.37 -4.49
N ALA A 12 -20.28 11.60 -3.47
CA ALA A 12 -19.76 12.13 -2.21
C ALA A 12 -18.44 12.90 -2.40
N GLU A 13 -17.50 12.36 -3.19
CA GLU A 13 -16.17 12.94 -3.41
C GLU A 13 -16.16 14.12 -4.39
N SER A 14 -17.08 14.13 -5.36
CA SER A 14 -17.23 15.22 -6.33
C SER A 14 -18.14 16.36 -5.84
N GLY A 15 -18.94 16.12 -4.80
CA GLY A 15 -19.96 17.06 -4.34
C GLY A 15 -21.16 17.21 -5.30
N LEU A 16 -21.33 16.27 -6.24
CA LEU A 16 -22.38 16.32 -7.25
C LEU A 16 -23.55 15.39 -6.89
N PRO A 17 -24.79 15.68 -7.33
CA PRO A 17 -25.93 14.81 -7.09
C PRO A 17 -25.75 13.43 -7.72
N VAL A 18 -26.10 12.37 -6.96
CA VAL A 18 -25.96 10.96 -7.37
C VAL A 18 -26.58 10.69 -8.74
N GLY A 19 -27.76 11.24 -9.04
CA GLY A 19 -28.41 11.04 -10.35
C GLY A 19 -27.62 11.63 -11.53
N LYS A 20 -26.99 12.79 -11.35
CA LYS A 20 -26.14 13.40 -12.39
C LYS A 20 -24.88 12.58 -12.62
N VAL A 21 -24.28 12.08 -11.54
CA VAL A 21 -23.12 11.18 -11.60
C VAL A 21 -23.49 9.87 -12.30
N ALA A 22 -24.61 9.25 -11.94
CA ALA A 22 -25.07 7.99 -12.53
C ALA A 22 -25.23 8.10 -14.05
N ASN A 23 -25.91 9.15 -14.52
CA ASN A 23 -26.12 9.39 -15.94
C ASN A 23 -24.80 9.66 -16.68
N THR A 24 -23.89 10.41 -16.05
CA THR A 24 -22.58 10.71 -16.62
C THR A 24 -21.71 9.45 -16.72
N VAL A 25 -21.70 8.60 -15.68
CA VAL A 25 -21.00 7.31 -15.67
C VAL A 25 -21.54 6.41 -16.79
N ALA A 26 -22.87 6.32 -16.96
CA ALA A 26 -23.45 5.53 -18.05
C ALA A 26 -22.99 6.01 -19.44
N LEU A 27 -22.89 7.33 -19.65
CA LEU A 27 -22.37 7.88 -20.91
C LEU A 27 -20.88 7.60 -21.10
N LEU A 28 -20.08 7.67 -20.03
CA LEU A 28 -18.64 7.34 -20.08
C LEU A 28 -18.42 5.85 -20.37
N ASP A 29 -19.29 4.98 -19.86
CA ASP A 29 -19.28 3.53 -20.11
C ASP A 29 -19.69 3.16 -21.54
N ASP A 30 -20.53 3.99 -22.17
CA ASP A 30 -20.87 3.92 -23.60
C ASP A 30 -19.77 4.52 -24.52
N ASP A 31 -18.55 4.62 -24.01
CA ASP A 31 -17.36 5.18 -24.68
C ASP A 31 -17.57 6.61 -25.22
N LYS A 32 -18.48 7.39 -24.62
CA LYS A 32 -18.67 8.79 -25.02
C LYS A 32 -17.56 9.65 -24.46
N THR A 33 -16.94 10.44 -25.34
CA THR A 33 -15.86 11.34 -24.92
C THR A 33 -16.39 12.51 -24.07
N ILE A 34 -15.55 13.01 -23.17
CA ILE A 34 -15.87 14.16 -22.31
C ILE A 34 -16.38 15.37 -23.14
N PRO A 35 -15.71 15.79 -24.24
CA PRO A 35 -16.22 16.88 -25.08
C PRO A 35 -17.57 16.58 -25.74
N PHE A 36 -17.82 15.32 -26.10
CA PHE A 36 -19.11 14.91 -26.66
C PHE A 36 -20.22 15.04 -25.61
N ILE A 37 -19.99 14.55 -24.39
CA ILE A 37 -20.96 14.61 -23.30
C ILE A 37 -21.28 16.08 -22.97
N ALA A 38 -20.25 16.90 -22.78
CA ALA A 38 -20.38 18.30 -22.42
C ALA A 38 -21.12 19.14 -23.49
N ARG A 39 -21.04 18.74 -24.77
CA ARG A 39 -21.69 19.47 -25.87
C ARG A 39 -23.07 18.92 -26.23
N TYR A 40 -23.25 17.60 -26.27
CA TYR A 40 -24.41 16.96 -26.88
C TYR A 40 -25.29 16.17 -25.90
N ARG A 41 -24.91 16.10 -24.61
CA ARG A 41 -25.64 15.37 -23.55
C ARG A 41 -25.80 16.20 -22.27
N LYS A 42 -25.91 17.52 -22.40
CA LYS A 42 -26.11 18.44 -21.27
C LYS A 42 -27.37 18.09 -20.47
N GLU A 43 -28.51 17.90 -21.13
CA GLU A 43 -29.76 17.56 -20.43
C GLU A 43 -29.67 16.23 -19.67
N ALA A 44 -29.06 15.21 -20.30
CA ALA A 44 -28.90 13.89 -19.69
C ALA A 44 -28.03 13.92 -18.42
N THR A 45 -27.02 14.80 -18.38
CA THR A 45 -26.13 14.96 -17.21
C THR A 45 -26.65 15.99 -16.21
N GLY A 46 -27.74 16.71 -16.50
CA GLY A 46 -28.21 17.82 -15.67
C GLY A 46 -27.31 19.05 -15.74
N GLU A 47 -26.84 19.38 -16.95
CA GLU A 47 -26.02 20.54 -17.30
C GLU A 47 -24.63 20.59 -16.64
N LEU A 48 -24.00 19.42 -16.44
CA LEU A 48 -22.61 19.39 -15.99
C LEU A 48 -21.66 19.98 -17.03
N ASP A 49 -20.66 20.72 -16.57
CA ASP A 49 -19.59 21.25 -17.41
C ASP A 49 -18.46 20.24 -17.63
N GLU A 50 -17.52 20.59 -18.52
CA GLU A 50 -16.41 19.70 -18.89
C GLU A 50 -15.50 19.36 -17.69
N VAL A 51 -15.32 20.28 -16.75
CA VAL A 51 -14.47 20.10 -15.57
C VAL A 51 -15.13 19.10 -14.62
N GLN A 52 -16.43 19.22 -14.40
CA GLN A 52 -17.22 18.31 -13.59
C GLN A 52 -17.27 16.90 -14.18
N ILE A 53 -17.49 16.78 -15.49
CA ILE A 53 -17.49 15.49 -16.19
C ILE A 53 -16.10 14.83 -16.11
N ARG A 54 -15.02 15.60 -16.29
CA ARG A 54 -13.65 15.11 -16.15
C ARG A 54 -13.36 14.62 -14.73
N ARG A 55 -13.82 15.35 -13.71
CA ARG A 55 -13.69 14.93 -12.30
C ARG A 55 -14.42 13.60 -12.04
N ILE A 56 -15.60 13.40 -12.61
CA ILE A 56 -16.34 12.13 -12.52
C ILE A 56 -15.53 11.01 -13.19
N ASP A 57 -14.99 11.22 -14.39
CA ASP A 57 -14.18 10.24 -15.13
C ASP A 57 -12.91 9.83 -14.36
N GLU A 58 -12.19 10.79 -13.78
CA GLU A 58 -11.01 10.53 -12.94
C GLU A 58 -11.35 9.68 -11.72
N LEU A 59 -12.42 10.03 -11.00
CA LEU A 59 -12.89 9.27 -9.83
C LEU A 59 -13.40 7.89 -10.21
N LEU A 60 -14.11 7.77 -11.34
CA LEU A 60 -14.59 6.49 -11.88
C LEU A 60 -13.42 5.55 -12.17
N LYS A 61 -12.39 6.03 -12.86
CA LYS A 61 -11.16 5.26 -13.13
C LYS A 61 -10.45 4.88 -11.84
N PHE A 62 -10.30 5.82 -10.91
CA PHE A 62 -9.67 5.56 -9.62
C PHE A 62 -10.38 4.43 -8.86
N TYR A 63 -11.69 4.52 -8.67
CA TYR A 63 -12.44 3.51 -7.91
C TYR A 63 -12.51 2.16 -8.62
N ARG A 64 -12.58 2.14 -9.95
CA ARG A 64 -12.49 0.88 -10.72
C ARG A 64 -11.15 0.19 -10.55
N ASN A 65 -10.06 0.94 -10.69
CA ASN A 65 -8.71 0.40 -10.48
C ASN A 65 -8.53 -0.10 -9.05
N LEU A 66 -9.07 0.62 -8.06
CA LEU A 66 -9.03 0.21 -6.67
C LEU A 66 -9.76 -1.13 -6.46
N GLU A 67 -10.98 -1.27 -6.96
CA GLU A 67 -11.76 -2.51 -6.83
C GLU A 67 -11.14 -3.68 -7.59
N GLN A 68 -10.66 -3.44 -8.81
CA GLN A 68 -9.93 -4.46 -9.58
C GLN A 68 -8.71 -4.96 -8.79
N ARG A 69 -7.96 -4.04 -8.16
CA ARG A 69 -6.80 -4.42 -7.36
C ARG A 69 -7.17 -5.20 -6.11
N LYS A 70 -8.29 -4.86 -5.45
CA LYS A 70 -8.82 -5.64 -4.32
C LYS A 70 -9.15 -7.07 -4.74
N GLU A 71 -9.86 -7.23 -5.84
CA GLU A 71 -10.25 -8.54 -6.37
C GLU A 71 -9.02 -9.38 -6.75
N GLU A 72 -8.05 -8.76 -7.42
CA GLU A 72 -6.78 -9.40 -7.76
C GLU A 72 -6.02 -9.89 -6.52
N VAL A 73 -5.86 -9.03 -5.51
CA VAL A 73 -5.15 -9.39 -4.28
C VAL A 73 -5.87 -10.48 -3.50
N ILE A 74 -7.20 -10.41 -3.40
CA ILE A 74 -8.01 -11.48 -2.77
C ILE A 74 -7.73 -12.81 -3.46
N ARG A 75 -7.78 -12.84 -4.80
CA ARG A 75 -7.49 -14.04 -5.59
C ARG A 75 -6.07 -14.55 -5.35
N LEU A 76 -5.06 -13.68 -5.36
CA LEU A 76 -3.66 -14.06 -5.15
C LEU A 76 -3.39 -14.66 -3.76
N ILE A 77 -4.13 -14.23 -2.73
CA ILE A 77 -4.03 -14.79 -1.38
C ILE A 77 -4.84 -16.10 -1.28
N GLU A 78 -5.99 -16.17 -1.94
CA GLU A 78 -6.83 -17.37 -2.01
C GLU A 78 -6.13 -18.53 -2.72
N GLU A 79 -5.40 -18.26 -3.81
CA GLU A 79 -4.58 -19.24 -4.54
C GLU A 79 -3.47 -19.85 -3.66
N GLN A 80 -3.04 -19.16 -2.59
CA GLN A 80 -2.08 -19.67 -1.61
C GLN A 80 -2.74 -20.46 -0.46
N GLY A 81 -4.08 -20.46 -0.38
CA GLY A 81 -4.83 -21.06 0.72
C GLY A 81 -4.74 -20.29 2.04
N LEU A 82 -4.29 -19.03 2.01
CA LEU A 82 -4.03 -18.20 3.19
C LEU A 82 -5.11 -17.13 3.45
N LEU A 83 -6.16 -17.09 2.61
CA LEU A 83 -7.20 -16.07 2.73
C LEU A 83 -8.14 -16.39 3.90
N THR A 84 -8.11 -15.52 4.91
CA THR A 84 -9.10 -15.53 6.00
C THR A 84 -10.20 -14.50 5.74
N GLU A 85 -11.36 -14.65 6.40
CA GLU A 85 -12.44 -13.65 6.27
C GLU A 85 -11.99 -12.28 6.81
N GLU A 86 -11.18 -12.24 7.88
CA GLU A 86 -10.61 -11.00 8.40
C GLU A 86 -9.74 -10.28 7.36
N ILE A 87 -8.86 -11.01 6.65
CA ILE A 87 -8.03 -10.44 5.58
C ILE A 87 -8.90 -9.92 4.43
N ARG A 88 -9.91 -10.71 4.03
CA ARG A 88 -10.86 -10.34 2.99
C ARG A 88 -11.60 -9.05 3.34
N GLU A 89 -12.08 -8.92 4.58
CA GLU A 89 -12.75 -7.72 5.07
C GLU A 89 -11.80 -6.50 5.08
N LYS A 90 -10.56 -6.67 5.57
CA LYS A 90 -9.53 -5.62 5.54
C LYS A 90 -9.26 -5.12 4.11
N ILE A 91 -9.14 -6.02 3.13
CA ILE A 91 -8.95 -5.65 1.72
C ILE A 91 -10.18 -4.92 1.16
N ARG A 92 -11.38 -5.42 1.43
CA ARG A 92 -12.63 -4.78 0.99
C ARG A 92 -12.81 -3.37 1.56
N ALA A 93 -12.41 -3.18 2.81
CA ALA A 93 -12.46 -1.90 3.52
C ALA A 93 -11.40 -0.88 3.06
N ALA A 94 -10.34 -1.31 2.38
CA ALA A 94 -9.28 -0.43 1.91
C ALA A 94 -9.84 0.67 0.97
N ARG A 95 -9.43 1.92 1.22
CA ARG A 95 -9.87 3.09 0.45
C ARG A 95 -8.78 3.67 -0.44
N LYS A 96 -7.54 3.24 -0.25
CA LYS A 96 -6.37 3.70 -0.99
C LYS A 96 -5.58 2.50 -1.53
N PRO A 97 -4.98 2.60 -2.74
CA PRO A 97 -4.17 1.51 -3.30
C PRO A 97 -3.08 1.01 -2.34
N ASN A 98 -2.39 1.93 -1.66
CA ASN A 98 -1.31 1.58 -0.73
C ASN A 98 -1.78 0.71 0.44
N GLN A 99 -3.01 0.87 0.92
CA GLN A 99 -3.55 0.02 1.99
C GLN A 99 -3.72 -1.42 1.51
N ILE A 100 -4.13 -1.62 0.26
CA ILE A 100 -4.23 -2.95 -0.35
C ILE A 100 -2.84 -3.57 -0.48
N GLU A 101 -1.85 -2.80 -0.94
CA GLU A 101 -0.48 -3.28 -1.07
C GLU A 101 0.15 -3.68 0.27
N ASP A 102 -0.10 -2.90 1.34
CA ASP A 102 0.41 -3.23 2.67
C ASP A 102 -0.20 -4.54 3.19
N ILE A 103 -1.52 -4.76 2.98
CA ILE A 103 -2.17 -6.02 3.35
C ILE A 103 -1.65 -7.19 2.51
N TYR A 104 -1.40 -6.99 1.22
CA TYR A 104 -0.91 -8.04 0.34
C TYR A 104 0.55 -8.43 0.60
N ARG A 105 1.35 -7.51 1.14
CA ARG A 105 2.80 -7.63 1.22
C ARG A 105 3.32 -8.92 1.90
N PRO A 106 2.75 -9.39 3.02
CA PRO A 106 3.17 -10.64 3.65
C PRO A 106 2.98 -11.87 2.75
N PHE A 107 2.02 -11.82 1.82
CA PHE A 107 1.65 -12.89 0.90
C PHE A 107 2.33 -12.79 -0.47
N ARG A 108 3.08 -11.71 -0.71
CA ARG A 108 3.75 -11.52 -2.00
C ARG A 108 4.92 -12.51 -2.10
N PRO A 109 5.07 -13.26 -3.22
CA PRO A 109 6.24 -14.08 -3.44
C PRO A 109 7.53 -13.25 -3.31
N LYS A 110 8.40 -13.63 -2.36
CA LYS A 110 9.66 -12.92 -2.11
C LYS A 110 10.82 -13.62 -2.78
N ARG A 111 11.73 -12.85 -3.35
CA ARG A 111 13.09 -13.33 -3.62
C ARG A 111 13.73 -13.75 -2.29
N ARG A 112 14.68 -14.67 -2.33
CA ARG A 112 15.42 -15.11 -1.12
C ARG A 112 15.94 -13.90 -0.34
N THR A 113 15.41 -13.68 0.86
CA THR A 113 15.80 -12.59 1.77
C THR A 113 16.70 -13.14 2.87
N ARG A 114 17.36 -12.26 3.63
CA ARG A 114 18.09 -12.68 4.84
C ARG A 114 17.17 -13.37 5.84
N ALA A 115 15.94 -12.87 5.99
CA ALA A 115 14.92 -13.49 6.83
C ALA A 115 14.48 -14.86 6.29
N SER A 116 14.26 -15.02 4.98
CA SER A 116 13.89 -16.33 4.42
C SER A 116 15.02 -17.35 4.60
N ALA A 117 16.27 -16.96 4.39
CA ALA A 117 17.43 -17.80 4.63
C ALA A 117 17.56 -18.17 6.12
N ALA A 118 17.26 -17.25 7.04
CA ALA A 118 17.23 -17.54 8.48
C ALA A 118 16.10 -18.52 8.86
N ARG A 119 14.91 -18.42 8.23
CA ARG A 119 13.82 -19.39 8.41
C ARG A 119 14.17 -20.77 7.89
N GLU A 120 14.84 -20.86 6.73
CA GLU A 120 15.36 -22.11 6.16
C GLU A 120 16.33 -22.81 7.13
N ARG A 121 17.08 -22.04 7.92
CA ARG A 121 17.98 -22.52 8.98
C ARG A 121 17.28 -22.81 10.32
N GLY A 122 15.95 -22.72 10.39
CA GLY A 122 15.17 -23.05 11.60
C GLY A 122 15.09 -21.94 12.65
N LEU A 123 15.48 -20.69 12.34
CA LEU A 123 15.58 -19.61 13.33
C LEU A 123 14.25 -18.89 13.65
N GLN A 124 13.12 -19.33 13.09
CA GLN A 124 11.81 -18.72 13.34
C GLN A 124 11.42 -18.80 14.83
N GLY A 125 11.68 -19.94 15.49
CA GLY A 125 11.35 -20.11 16.90
C GLY A 125 12.09 -19.12 17.81
N LEU A 126 13.36 -18.82 17.51
CA LEU A 126 14.16 -17.85 18.25
C LEU A 126 13.62 -16.42 18.05
N ALA A 127 13.21 -16.07 16.83
CA ALA A 127 12.58 -14.78 16.55
C ALA A 127 11.25 -14.61 17.32
N ASP A 128 10.41 -15.64 17.30
CA ASP A 128 9.13 -15.64 18.03
C ASP A 128 9.32 -15.56 19.55
N TYR A 129 10.38 -16.20 20.07
CA TYR A 129 10.77 -16.08 21.48
C TYR A 129 11.17 -14.64 21.82
N ILE A 130 12.08 -14.03 21.04
CA ILE A 130 12.58 -12.68 21.28
C ILE A 130 11.43 -11.66 21.30
N ILE A 131 10.47 -11.76 20.38
CA ILE A 131 9.30 -10.85 20.33
C ILE A 131 8.42 -10.97 21.59
N LYS A 132 8.30 -12.17 22.16
CA LYS A 132 7.39 -12.44 23.31
C LYS A 132 8.06 -12.24 24.66
N CYS A 133 9.38 -12.17 24.71
CA CYS A 133 10.12 -12.17 25.97
C CYS A 133 10.18 -10.80 26.65
N SER A 134 10.30 -10.82 27.98
CA SER A 134 10.57 -9.61 28.77
C SER A 134 12.04 -9.20 28.63
N GLU A 135 12.36 -7.96 29.03
CA GLU A 135 13.72 -7.40 29.02
C GLU A 135 14.76 -8.22 29.80
N GLN A 136 14.31 -9.17 30.63
CA GLN A 136 15.16 -10.00 31.50
C GLN A 136 15.53 -11.36 30.87
N ALA A 137 15.12 -11.62 29.63
CA ALA A 137 15.40 -12.89 28.96
C ALA A 137 16.87 -13.02 28.52
N GLU A 138 17.50 -14.15 28.85
CA GLU A 138 18.86 -14.47 28.43
C GLU A 138 18.87 -14.99 26.99
N LEU A 139 18.91 -14.06 26.02
CA LEU A 139 18.79 -14.39 24.59
C LEU A 139 19.85 -15.35 24.08
N LEU A 140 21.07 -15.30 24.61
CA LEU A 140 22.15 -16.20 24.24
C LEU A 140 21.86 -17.64 24.68
N VAL A 141 21.31 -17.83 25.88
CA VAL A 141 20.92 -19.15 26.40
C VAL A 141 19.79 -19.75 25.57
N GLU A 142 18.82 -18.94 25.15
CA GLU A 142 17.78 -19.44 24.25
C GLU A 142 18.35 -19.76 22.86
N ALA A 143 19.26 -18.95 22.33
CA ALA A 143 19.89 -19.16 21.03
C ALA A 143 20.66 -20.48 20.93
N GLU A 144 21.20 -20.99 22.05
CA GLU A 144 21.87 -22.30 22.10
C GLU A 144 21.00 -23.45 21.59
N LYS A 145 19.67 -23.35 21.73
CA LYS A 145 18.72 -24.36 21.26
C LYS A 145 18.58 -24.43 19.74
N TYR A 146 19.10 -23.43 19.03
CA TYR A 146 18.95 -23.26 17.58
C TYR A 146 20.28 -23.41 16.82
N LEU A 147 21.36 -23.78 17.51
CA LEU A 147 22.69 -23.96 16.93
C LEU A 147 22.80 -25.28 16.16
N ASN A 148 23.60 -25.27 15.10
CA ASN A 148 23.98 -26.45 14.32
C ASN A 148 25.32 -26.19 13.61
N ASP A 149 25.80 -27.14 12.80
CA ASP A 149 27.07 -27.03 12.07
C ASP A 149 27.16 -25.79 11.16
N GLU A 150 26.03 -25.20 10.77
CA GLU A 150 25.92 -24.03 9.89
C GLU A 150 25.49 -22.73 10.64
N VAL A 151 25.28 -22.79 11.96
CA VAL A 151 24.74 -21.68 12.75
C VAL A 151 25.45 -21.54 14.09
N SER A 152 26.29 -20.50 14.18
CA SER A 152 26.87 -20.02 15.44
C SER A 152 25.88 -19.18 16.28
N PRO A 153 26.13 -18.96 17.59
CA PRO A 153 25.27 -18.12 18.44
C PRO A 153 25.01 -16.72 17.89
N GLU A 154 26.03 -16.07 17.35
CA GLU A 154 25.91 -14.74 16.77
C GLU A 154 25.07 -14.76 15.49
N GLU A 155 25.23 -15.79 14.66
CA GLU A 155 24.42 -15.99 13.45
C GLU A 155 22.96 -16.31 13.77
N ALA A 156 22.70 -17.05 14.85
CA ALA A 156 21.35 -17.31 15.32
C ALA A 156 20.64 -16.01 15.71
N LEU A 157 21.28 -15.16 16.52
CA LEU A 157 20.72 -13.86 16.91
C LEU A 157 20.56 -12.90 15.73
N GLN A 158 21.53 -12.86 14.82
CA GLN A 158 21.44 -12.01 13.63
C GLN A 158 20.33 -12.49 12.68
N GLY A 159 20.19 -13.80 12.49
CA GLY A 159 19.11 -14.38 11.68
C GLY A 159 17.74 -14.14 12.30
N ALA A 160 17.60 -14.28 13.61
CA ALA A 160 16.37 -13.94 14.32
C ALA A 160 16.04 -12.44 14.17
N ARG A 161 17.04 -11.55 14.29
CA ARG A 161 16.87 -10.10 14.04
C ARG A 161 16.39 -9.81 12.62
N ASP A 162 16.95 -10.48 11.62
CA ASP A 162 16.54 -10.29 10.22
C ASP A 162 15.08 -10.74 10.01
N ILE A 163 14.63 -11.83 10.67
CA ILE A 163 13.22 -12.27 10.66
C ILE A 163 12.31 -11.22 11.29
N ILE A 164 12.66 -10.73 12.49
CA ILE A 164 11.86 -9.71 13.21
C ILE A 164 11.78 -8.42 12.40
N ALA A 165 12.91 -7.98 11.83
CA ALA A 165 12.95 -6.79 11.00
C ALA A 165 12.02 -6.91 9.79
N GLU A 166 11.97 -8.08 9.15
CA GLU A 166 11.03 -8.34 8.05
C GLU A 166 9.57 -8.34 8.52
N GLN A 167 9.26 -9.00 9.64
CA GLN A 167 7.91 -9.02 10.21
C GLN A 167 7.40 -7.60 10.54
N VAL A 168 8.22 -6.80 11.23
CA VAL A 168 7.88 -5.41 11.58
C VAL A 168 7.77 -4.54 10.32
N ALA A 169 8.67 -4.72 9.34
CA ALA A 169 8.65 -3.95 8.11
C ALA A 169 7.45 -4.25 7.21
N ASP A 170 6.87 -5.45 7.30
CA ASP A 170 5.71 -5.89 6.54
C ASP A 170 4.38 -5.70 7.26
N ASP A 171 4.40 -5.40 8.55
CA ASP A 171 3.20 -5.10 9.32
C ASP A 171 2.49 -3.83 8.79
N ALA A 172 1.20 -3.98 8.47
CA ALA A 172 0.42 -2.93 7.83
C ALA A 172 0.20 -1.71 8.75
N GLU A 173 0.03 -1.92 10.05
CA GLU A 173 -0.21 -0.85 11.03
C GLU A 173 1.07 -0.06 11.25
N VAL A 174 2.21 -0.73 11.48
CA VAL A 174 3.52 -0.10 11.63
C VAL A 174 3.85 0.76 10.41
N ARG A 175 3.57 0.27 9.21
CA ARG A 175 3.79 1.04 7.96
C ARG A 175 2.88 2.25 7.86
N GLN A 176 1.62 2.11 8.24
CA GLN A 176 0.70 3.24 8.27
C GLN A 176 1.21 4.32 9.23
N SER A 177 1.53 3.96 10.48
CA SER A 177 2.06 4.91 11.47
C SER A 177 3.36 5.55 11.01
N SER A 178 4.28 4.78 10.41
CA SER A 178 5.54 5.30 9.88
C SER A 178 5.32 6.35 8.79
N ARG A 179 4.36 6.12 7.87
CA ARG A 179 3.99 7.11 6.85
C ARG A 179 3.34 8.34 7.45
N GLU A 180 2.46 8.17 8.43
CA GLU A 180 1.81 9.31 9.11
C GLU A 180 2.83 10.21 9.81
N ILE A 181 3.83 9.61 10.47
CA ILE A 181 4.97 10.34 11.05
C ILE A 181 5.74 11.07 9.96
N GLY A 182 6.07 10.38 8.85
CA GLY A 182 6.75 10.96 7.71
C GLY A 182 6.01 12.15 7.09
N TYR A 183 4.69 12.05 6.91
CA TYR A 183 3.87 13.15 6.37
C TYR A 183 3.73 14.33 7.34
N ARG A 184 3.73 14.07 8.66
CA ARG A 184 3.54 15.12 9.66
C ARG A 184 4.83 15.87 10.01
N SER A 185 5.97 15.19 9.95
CA SER A 185 7.23 15.69 10.50
C SER A 185 8.45 15.50 9.58
N GLY A 186 8.24 14.96 8.38
CA GLY A 186 9.28 14.85 7.37
C GLY A 186 9.83 16.21 6.98
N ILE A 187 11.07 16.20 6.48
CA ILE A 187 11.68 17.34 5.82
C ILE A 187 12.27 16.78 4.54
N ILE A 188 11.84 17.31 3.40
CA ILE A 188 12.47 17.06 2.11
C ILE A 188 13.80 17.78 2.12
N VAL A 189 14.88 17.03 1.87
CA VAL A 189 16.24 17.55 1.81
C VAL A 189 16.86 17.16 0.47
N THR A 190 17.47 18.14 -0.19
CA THR A 190 18.21 17.92 -1.44
C THR A 190 19.67 18.26 -1.24
N HIS A 191 20.54 17.42 -1.82
CA HIS A 191 21.98 17.63 -1.85
C HIS A 191 22.49 17.46 -3.27
N ALA A 192 23.40 18.34 -3.70
CA ALA A 192 24.09 18.19 -4.96
C ALA A 192 24.94 16.92 -4.96
N ARG A 193 24.83 16.12 -6.02
CA ARG A 193 25.74 14.98 -6.24
C ARG A 193 27.14 15.43 -6.66
N GLU A 194 27.20 16.52 -7.42
CA GLU A 194 28.43 17.14 -7.95
C GLU A 194 28.34 18.66 -7.71
N PRO A 195 28.66 19.13 -6.50
CA PRO A 195 28.43 20.51 -6.09
C PRO A 195 29.26 21.53 -6.89
N GLU A 196 30.35 21.11 -7.53
CA GLU A 196 31.21 22.00 -8.32
C GLU A 196 30.67 22.27 -9.74
N LYS A 197 29.71 21.46 -10.22
CA LYS A 197 29.09 21.69 -11.53
C LYS A 197 28.02 22.76 -11.40
N ASP A 198 28.11 23.80 -12.21
CA ASP A 198 27.02 24.77 -12.33
C ASP A 198 25.91 24.16 -13.19
N THR A 199 24.73 23.98 -12.60
CA THR A 199 23.55 23.46 -13.28
C THR A 199 22.36 24.36 -12.96
N VAL A 200 21.29 24.19 -13.74
CA VAL A 200 20.00 24.87 -13.52
C VAL A 200 19.37 24.57 -12.15
N TYR A 201 19.89 23.59 -11.41
CA TYR A 201 19.40 23.19 -10.09
C TYR A 201 20.24 23.74 -8.93
N SER A 202 21.16 24.68 -9.18
CA SER A 202 22.05 25.24 -8.14
C SER A 202 21.31 25.73 -6.89
N MET A 203 20.09 26.26 -7.04
CA MET A 203 19.23 26.67 -5.92
C MET A 203 18.77 25.52 -5.01
N TYR A 204 18.90 24.26 -5.44
CA TYR A 204 18.52 23.06 -4.70
C TYR A 204 19.73 22.24 -4.21
N TYR A 205 20.94 22.79 -4.29
CA TYR A 205 22.16 22.04 -3.94
C TYR A 205 22.28 21.74 -2.44
N ASP A 206 21.68 22.58 -1.60
CA ASP A 206 21.50 22.37 -0.17
C ASP A 206 20.18 23.03 0.23
N TYR A 207 19.07 22.36 -0.08
CA TYR A 207 17.73 22.87 0.14
C TYR A 207 16.93 21.95 1.06
N ARG A 208 16.07 22.56 1.87
CA ARG A 208 15.27 21.88 2.89
C ARG A 208 13.89 22.50 2.96
N GLU A 209 12.85 21.67 2.91
CA GLU A 209 11.46 22.09 3.13
C GLU A 209 10.68 21.05 3.94
N PRO A 210 9.70 21.46 4.76
CA PRO A 210 8.79 20.54 5.45
C PRO A 210 7.96 19.68 4.49
#